data_AF-A0A2G2DMJ5-F1
#
_entry.id   AF-A0A2G2DMJ5-F1
#
_cell.length_a   1.000
_cell.length_b   1.000
_cell.length_c   1.000
_cell.angle_alpha   90.00
_cell.angle_beta   90.00
_cell.angle_gamma   90.00
#
_symmetry.space_group_name_H-M   'P 1'
#
loop_
_entity.id
_entity.type
_entity.pdbx_description
1 polymer ?
#
loop_
_entity_poly.entity_id
_entity_poly.type
_entity_poly.pdbx_seq_one_letter_code
_entity_poly.pdbx_strand_id
1 'polypeptide(L)'
;MQIPRLGKYQLAPGTITLGYAALANLGIRHVAREFMDQAAEALAAPVALGVLDRSKALYVGISRGSATFTVQLEIGSRIPLVETAMGQALLVSLPEAEREEHLALAVDKHPEKGMLLRKTMDRAVADYEQYGFVVSTGEWRPDIFAAGAPLVAADGSGTYAFNCGAPPHHFPPERLYNEVGPVMASLVRVVDDALNGRRPHRPDETWMSPSKTGGTYNRPEHGGP
;
A
#
# COMPACT_ATOMS: atom_id res chain seq x y z
N MET A 1 -14.95 -49.98 -25.69
CA MET A 1 -14.81 -48.56 -26.06
C MET A 1 -13.89 -47.91 -25.03
N GLN A 2 -12.60 -47.75 -25.34
CA GLN A 2 -11.58 -47.24 -24.41
C GLN A 2 -11.67 -45.72 -24.31
N ILE A 3 -11.81 -45.19 -23.10
CA ILE A 3 -11.68 -43.77 -22.79
C ILE A 3 -10.18 -43.43 -22.86
N PRO A 4 -9.74 -42.42 -23.64
CA PRO A 4 -8.34 -42.02 -23.70
C PRO A 4 -7.87 -41.53 -22.33
N ARG A 5 -6.75 -42.09 -21.84
CA ARG A 5 -6.10 -41.68 -20.59
C ARG A 5 -5.68 -40.21 -20.69
N LEU A 6 -6.23 -39.38 -19.81
CA LEU A 6 -5.78 -38.00 -19.57
C LEU A 6 -4.25 -37.96 -19.43
N GLY A 7 -3.62 -37.04 -20.15
CA GLY A 7 -2.16 -36.89 -20.23
C GLY A 7 -1.51 -36.71 -18.86
N LYS A 8 -0.36 -37.36 -18.67
CA LYS A 8 0.45 -37.41 -17.45
C LYS A 8 1.22 -36.09 -17.20
N TYR A 9 0.54 -34.95 -17.20
CA TYR A 9 1.13 -33.67 -16.82
C TYR A 9 0.39 -33.16 -15.58
N GLN A 10 0.97 -33.39 -14.41
CA GLN A 10 0.52 -32.74 -13.19
C GLN A 10 1.25 -31.40 -13.08
N LEU A 11 0.47 -30.35 -12.81
CA LEU A 11 1.03 -29.03 -12.50
C LEU A 11 1.90 -29.16 -11.25
N ALA A 12 3.16 -28.71 -11.33
CA ALA A 12 4.02 -28.67 -10.17
C ALA A 12 3.43 -27.72 -9.11
N PRO A 13 3.55 -27.99 -7.81
CA PRO A 13 2.98 -27.14 -6.75
C PRO A 13 3.31 -25.65 -6.88
N GLY A 14 4.51 -25.32 -7.37
CA GLY A 14 4.92 -23.94 -7.67
C GLY A 14 4.07 -23.26 -8.75
N THR A 15 3.61 -24.00 -9.77
CA THR A 15 2.72 -23.45 -10.83
C THR A 15 1.30 -23.20 -10.33
N ILE A 16 0.80 -24.02 -9.40
CA ILE A 16 -0.50 -23.80 -8.73
C ILE A 16 -0.43 -22.56 -7.84
N THR A 17 0.66 -22.39 -7.10
CA THR A 17 0.89 -21.23 -6.23
C THR A 17 0.98 -19.93 -7.05
N LEU A 18 1.70 -19.95 -8.17
CA LEU A 18 1.78 -18.81 -9.09
C LEU A 18 0.43 -18.48 -9.73
N GLY A 19 -0.33 -19.50 -10.15
CA GLY A 19 -1.67 -19.33 -10.68
C GLY A 19 -2.64 -18.73 -9.66
N TYR A 20 -2.58 -19.19 -8.41
CA TYR A 20 -3.38 -18.67 -7.31
C TYR A 20 -3.04 -17.22 -6.98
N ALA A 21 -1.75 -16.88 -6.83
CA ALA A 21 -1.32 -15.49 -6.61
C ALA A 21 -1.73 -14.56 -7.76
N ALA A 22 -1.66 -15.03 -9.01
CA ALA A 22 -2.14 -14.27 -10.17
C ALA A 22 -3.66 -14.05 -10.11
N LEU A 23 -4.44 -15.08 -9.78
CA LEU A 23 -5.91 -14.99 -9.66
C LEU A 23 -6.34 -14.12 -8.48
N ALA A 24 -5.70 -14.24 -7.32
CA ALA A 24 -5.92 -13.40 -6.16
C ALA A 24 -5.68 -11.93 -6.48
N ASN A 25 -4.55 -11.63 -7.14
CA ASN A 25 -4.25 -10.30 -7.64
C ASN A 25 -5.34 -9.78 -8.59
N LEU A 26 -5.89 -10.62 -9.48
CA LEU A 26 -6.99 -10.22 -10.35
C LEU A 26 -8.27 -9.91 -9.55
N GLY A 27 -8.58 -10.71 -8.53
CA GLY A 27 -9.74 -10.53 -7.66
C GLY A 27 -9.72 -9.20 -6.92
N ILE A 28 -8.64 -8.92 -6.18
CA ILE A 28 -8.51 -7.65 -5.45
C ILE A 28 -8.46 -6.45 -6.39
N ARG A 29 -7.80 -6.56 -7.55
CA ARG A 29 -7.77 -5.47 -8.53
C ARG A 29 -9.17 -5.14 -9.04
N HIS A 30 -10.00 -6.15 -9.26
CA HIS A 30 -11.36 -5.95 -9.73
C HIS A 30 -12.22 -5.27 -8.66
N VAL A 31 -12.16 -5.76 -7.42
CA VAL A 31 -12.93 -5.22 -6.29
C VAL A 31 -12.49 -3.80 -5.91
N ALA A 32 -11.18 -3.56 -5.86
CA ALA A 32 -10.63 -2.28 -5.42
C ALA A 32 -10.78 -1.18 -6.47
N ARG A 33 -10.99 -1.52 -7.76
CA ARG A 33 -10.94 -0.57 -8.87
C ARG A 33 -11.85 0.63 -8.65
N GLU A 34 -13.12 0.39 -8.33
CA GLU A 34 -14.12 1.44 -8.18
C GLU A 34 -13.77 2.39 -7.01
N PHE A 35 -13.38 1.84 -5.87
CA PHE A 35 -13.00 2.62 -4.70
C PHE A 35 -11.69 3.40 -4.92
N MET A 36 -10.73 2.80 -5.63
CA MET A 36 -9.49 3.47 -6.02
C MET A 36 -9.77 4.64 -6.99
N ASP A 37 -10.68 4.47 -7.96
CA ASP A 37 -11.06 5.52 -8.90
C ASP A 37 -11.75 6.69 -8.16
N GLN A 38 -12.66 6.39 -7.22
CA GLN A 38 -13.30 7.41 -6.38
C GLN A 38 -12.28 8.16 -5.50
N ALA A 39 -11.36 7.44 -4.84
CA ALA A 39 -10.33 8.08 -4.01
C ALA A 39 -9.37 8.92 -4.83
N ALA A 40 -8.98 8.45 -6.02
CA ALA A 40 -8.08 9.18 -6.90
C ALA A 40 -8.71 10.48 -7.39
N GLU A 41 -10.02 10.48 -7.66
CA GLU A 41 -10.78 11.68 -8.00
C GLU A 41 -10.89 12.64 -6.82
N ALA A 42 -11.30 12.14 -5.64
CA ALA A 42 -11.46 12.96 -4.44
C ALA A 42 -10.15 13.65 -4.01
N LEU A 43 -9.02 12.93 -4.09
CA LEU A 43 -7.71 13.45 -3.70
C LEU A 43 -7.01 14.22 -4.83
N ALA A 44 -7.57 14.21 -6.05
CA ALA A 44 -6.95 14.71 -7.27
C ALA A 44 -5.50 14.21 -7.42
N ALA A 45 -5.28 12.93 -7.16
CA ALA A 45 -3.96 12.29 -7.08
C ALA A 45 -4.04 10.80 -7.41
N PRO A 46 -2.98 10.19 -7.96
CA PRO A 46 -2.99 8.77 -8.28
C PRO A 46 -3.05 7.91 -7.01
N VAL A 47 -3.94 6.92 -7.03
CA VAL A 47 -4.03 5.86 -6.00
C VAL A 47 -3.53 4.57 -6.62
N ALA A 48 -2.61 3.90 -5.93
CA ALA A 48 -1.99 2.66 -6.39
C ALA A 48 -2.27 1.52 -5.42
N LEU A 49 -2.29 0.31 -5.97
CA LEU A 49 -2.34 -0.97 -5.27
C LEU A 49 -1.03 -1.71 -5.56
N GLY A 50 -0.38 -2.17 -4.51
CA GLY A 50 0.88 -2.91 -4.60
C GLY A 50 0.92 -4.16 -3.75
N VAL A 51 1.90 -5.01 -4.06
CA VAL A 51 2.21 -6.25 -3.37
C VAL A 51 3.69 -6.33 -3.05
N LEU A 52 4.05 -7.17 -2.08
CA LEU A 52 5.44 -7.50 -1.80
C LEU A 52 5.98 -8.46 -2.88
N ASP A 53 6.99 -8.03 -3.63
CA ASP A 53 7.74 -8.84 -4.58
C ASP A 53 9.20 -8.91 -4.13
N ARG A 54 9.52 -9.96 -3.36
CA ARG A 54 10.83 -10.17 -2.73
C ARG A 54 11.21 -8.96 -1.86
N SER A 55 12.22 -8.19 -2.25
CA SER A 55 12.71 -7.00 -1.53
C SER A 55 12.24 -5.68 -2.14
N LYS A 56 11.14 -5.70 -2.91
CA LYS A 56 10.55 -4.53 -3.56
C LYS A 56 9.03 -4.54 -3.45
N ALA A 57 8.42 -3.35 -3.48
CA ALA A 57 6.99 -3.21 -3.70
C ALA A 57 6.72 -3.20 -5.21
N LEU A 58 5.80 -4.04 -5.67
CA LEU A 58 5.37 -4.14 -7.07
C LEU A 58 3.98 -3.52 -7.22
N TYR A 59 3.84 -2.57 -8.14
CA TYR A 59 2.54 -2.00 -8.46
C TYR A 59 1.73 -2.94 -9.34
N VAL A 60 0.54 -3.31 -8.90
CA VAL A 60 -0.37 -4.21 -9.63
C VAL A 60 -1.65 -3.50 -10.07
N GLY A 61 -2.00 -2.36 -9.48
CA GLY A 61 -3.13 -1.53 -9.89
C GLY A 61 -2.83 -0.05 -9.72
N ILE A 62 -3.36 0.78 -10.64
CA ILE A 62 -3.26 2.23 -10.56
C ILE A 62 -4.58 2.84 -11.06
N SER A 63 -5.09 3.80 -10.29
CA SER A 63 -6.20 4.66 -10.62
C SER A 63 -5.71 6.10 -10.65
N ARG A 64 -5.97 6.78 -11.76
CA ARG A 64 -5.56 8.16 -11.99
C ARG A 64 -6.84 8.99 -12.06
N GLY A 65 -7.10 9.79 -11.02
CA GLY A 65 -8.19 10.76 -11.04
C GLY A 65 -7.83 11.97 -11.90
N SER A 66 -8.47 13.11 -11.64
CA SER A 66 -8.24 14.38 -12.33
C SER A 66 -6.88 15.07 -12.08
N ALA A 67 -5.85 14.33 -11.63
CA ALA A 67 -4.55 14.88 -11.29
C ALA A 67 -3.87 15.51 -12.52
N THR A 68 -3.46 16.78 -12.41
CA THR A 68 -2.75 17.50 -13.48
C THR A 68 -1.24 17.28 -13.46
N PHE A 69 -0.73 16.56 -12.46
CA PHE A 69 0.66 16.15 -12.33
C PHE A 69 0.77 14.65 -12.52
N THR A 70 1.87 14.20 -13.12
CA THR A 70 2.12 12.78 -13.36
C THR A 70 3.30 12.31 -12.53
N VAL A 71 3.04 11.47 -11.53
CA VAL A 71 4.06 10.57 -11.00
C VAL A 71 4.20 9.43 -12.02
N GLN A 72 5.35 9.33 -12.69
CA GLN A 72 5.65 8.29 -13.70
C GLN A 72 5.84 6.92 -13.06
N LEU A 73 4.75 6.34 -12.55
CA LEU A 73 4.69 4.95 -12.12
C LEU A 73 3.60 4.24 -12.91
N GLU A 74 3.98 3.12 -13.50
CA GLU A 74 3.10 2.24 -14.27
C GLU A 74 2.89 0.90 -13.55
N ILE A 75 1.84 0.18 -13.90
CA ILE A 75 1.64 -1.20 -13.44
C ILE A 75 2.88 -2.03 -13.86
N GLY A 76 3.42 -2.80 -12.93
CA GLY A 76 4.68 -3.54 -13.10
C GLY A 76 5.93 -2.82 -12.57
N SER A 77 5.80 -1.54 -12.18
CA SER A 77 6.90 -0.79 -11.57
C SER A 77 7.28 -1.37 -10.21
N ARG A 78 8.59 -1.40 -9.92
CA ARG A 78 9.14 -1.85 -8.64
C ARG A 78 9.80 -0.69 -7.91
N ILE A 79 9.40 -0.46 -6.67
CA ILE A 79 9.91 0.64 -5.84
C ILE A 79 10.51 0.12 -4.52
N PRO A 80 11.39 0.88 -3.86
CA PRO A 80 12.00 0.48 -2.59
C PRO A 80 10.96 0.26 -1.48
N LEU A 81 11.24 -0.69 -0.57
CA LEU A 81 10.32 -1.01 0.51
C LEU A 81 10.37 0.02 1.64
N VAL A 82 11.57 0.35 2.14
CA VAL A 82 11.70 1.18 3.35
C VAL A 82 11.42 2.65 3.06
N GLU A 83 11.80 3.15 1.90
CA GLU A 83 11.75 4.59 1.60
C GLU A 83 10.40 5.07 1.03
N THR A 84 9.45 4.18 0.74
CA THR A 84 8.18 4.54 0.10
C THR A 84 6.99 4.20 0.97
N ALA A 85 5.93 5.00 0.93
CA ALA A 85 4.71 4.72 1.70
C ALA A 85 4.07 3.37 1.35
N MET A 86 4.11 2.94 0.08
CA MET A 86 3.64 1.61 -0.33
C MET A 86 4.43 0.50 0.35
N GLY A 87 5.76 0.61 0.30
CA GLY A 87 6.64 -0.40 0.87
C GLY A 87 6.59 -0.43 2.40
N GLN A 88 6.55 0.73 3.03
CA GLN A 88 6.36 0.87 4.48
C GLN A 88 5.05 0.22 4.90
N ALA A 89 3.94 0.48 4.19
CA ALA A 89 2.65 -0.15 4.45
C ALA A 89 2.75 -1.68 4.38
N LEU A 90 3.35 -2.24 3.32
CA LEU A 90 3.59 -3.68 3.23
C LEU A 90 4.41 -4.19 4.43
N LEU A 91 5.49 -3.50 4.80
CA LEU A 91 6.40 -3.94 5.87
C LEU A 91 5.77 -3.87 7.27
N VAL A 92 4.97 -2.86 7.59
CA VAL A 92 4.33 -2.75 8.93
C VAL A 92 3.28 -3.83 9.17
N SER A 93 2.76 -4.45 8.12
CA SER A 93 1.84 -5.60 8.24
C SER A 93 2.53 -6.96 8.38
N LEU A 94 3.86 -7.02 8.23
CA LEU A 94 4.64 -8.24 8.44
C LEU A 94 5.00 -8.44 9.92
N PRO A 95 5.27 -9.70 10.34
CA PRO A 95 5.92 -9.96 11.61
C PRO A 95 7.23 -9.16 11.76
N GLU A 96 7.54 -8.74 12.99
CA GLU A 96 8.72 -7.91 13.27
C GLU A 96 10.02 -8.50 12.74
N ALA A 97 10.22 -9.82 12.90
CA ALA A 97 11.42 -10.50 12.40
C ALA A 97 11.57 -10.37 10.88
N GLU A 98 10.50 -10.60 10.11
CA GLU A 98 10.52 -10.48 8.65
C GLU A 98 10.73 -9.03 8.19
N ARG A 99 10.11 -8.08 8.90
CA ARG A 99 10.33 -6.65 8.66
C ARG A 99 11.79 -6.25 8.88
N GLU A 100 12.42 -6.72 9.96
CA GLU A 100 13.83 -6.46 10.26
C GLU A 100 14.76 -7.09 9.22
N GLU A 101 14.45 -8.28 8.71
CA GLU A 101 15.20 -8.88 7.60
C GLU A 101 15.18 -8.00 6.35
N HIS A 102 14.01 -7.47 5.97
CA HIS A 102 13.90 -6.55 4.83
C HIS A 102 14.66 -5.23 5.06
N LEU A 103 14.61 -4.69 6.28
CA LEU A 103 15.34 -3.50 6.66
C LEU A 103 16.86 -3.72 6.62
N ALA A 104 17.34 -4.84 7.16
CA ALA A 104 18.74 -5.22 7.12
C ALA A 104 19.24 -5.35 5.68
N LEU A 105 18.49 -6.03 4.80
CA LEU A 105 18.82 -6.12 3.38
C LEU A 105 18.87 -4.76 2.67
N ALA A 106 17.99 -3.82 3.04
CA ALA A 106 18.01 -2.48 2.50
C ALA A 106 19.23 -1.68 2.97
N VAL A 107 19.60 -1.81 4.25
CA VAL A 107 20.79 -1.19 4.85
C VAL A 107 22.07 -1.77 4.24
N ASP A 108 22.17 -3.09 4.06
CA ASP A 108 23.33 -3.73 3.45
C ASP A 108 23.56 -3.27 2.00
N LYS A 109 22.47 -3.02 1.27
CA LYS A 109 22.53 -2.50 -0.09
C LYS A 109 22.94 -1.02 -0.16
N HIS A 110 22.57 -0.24 0.85
CA HIS A 110 22.84 1.19 0.94
C HIS A 110 23.33 1.59 2.35
N PRO A 111 24.56 1.18 2.77
CA PRO A 111 25.04 1.40 4.13
C PRO A 111 25.08 2.87 4.52
N GLU A 112 25.33 3.76 3.55
CA GLU A 112 25.34 5.21 3.72
C GLU A 112 23.99 5.78 4.15
N LYS A 113 22.89 5.06 3.87
CA LYS A 113 21.52 5.43 4.25
C LYS A 113 21.04 4.70 5.51
N GLY A 114 21.85 3.83 6.12
CA GLY A 114 21.39 2.91 7.17
C GLY A 114 20.65 3.59 8.33
N MET A 115 21.16 4.72 8.83
CA MET A 115 20.50 5.49 9.89
C MET A 115 19.15 6.08 9.44
N LEU A 116 19.10 6.61 8.21
CA LEU A 116 17.87 7.14 7.62
C LEU A 116 16.83 6.04 7.47
N LEU A 117 17.22 4.88 6.94
CA LEU A 117 16.32 3.74 6.72
C LEU A 117 15.72 3.23 8.04
N ARG A 118 16.53 3.08 9.10
CA ARG A 118 16.05 2.68 10.43
C ARG A 118 15.04 3.67 10.99
N LYS A 119 15.40 4.96 11.03
CA LYS A 119 14.49 6.03 11.48
C LYS A 119 13.18 6.08 10.68
N THR A 120 13.27 5.79 9.38
CA THR A 120 12.11 5.77 8.48
C THR A 120 11.16 4.62 8.84
N MET A 121 11.69 3.43 9.13
CA MET A 121 10.87 2.31 9.59
C MET A 121 10.30 2.52 10.99
N ASP A 122 11.08 3.08 11.92
CA ASP A 122 10.59 3.39 13.28
C ASP A 122 9.39 4.35 13.21
N ARG A 123 9.48 5.40 12.38
CA ARG A 123 8.35 6.32 12.14
C ARG A 123 7.17 5.60 11.51
N ALA A 124 7.40 4.75 10.50
CA ALA A 124 6.32 4.03 9.83
C ALA A 124 5.57 3.10 10.80
N VAL A 125 6.28 2.40 11.68
CA VAL A 125 5.66 1.56 12.73
C VAL A 125 4.82 2.42 13.67
N ALA A 126 5.38 3.53 14.17
CA ALA A 126 4.67 4.43 15.08
C ALA A 126 3.42 5.06 14.41
N ASP A 127 3.53 5.52 13.17
CA ASP A 127 2.41 6.06 12.40
C ASP A 127 1.32 4.99 12.22
N TYR A 128 1.70 3.77 11.86
CA TYR A 128 0.74 2.68 11.66
C TYR A 128 0.02 2.29 12.96
N GLU A 129 0.75 2.17 14.07
CA GLU A 129 0.16 1.86 15.38
C GLU A 129 -0.80 2.96 15.85
N GLN A 130 -0.47 4.23 15.57
CA GLN A 130 -1.27 5.36 16.01
C GLN A 130 -2.48 5.65 15.11
N TYR A 131 -2.32 5.55 13.80
CA TYR A 131 -3.28 6.05 12.81
C TYR A 131 -3.86 4.98 11.88
N GLY A 132 -3.27 3.78 11.83
CA GLY A 132 -3.65 2.71 10.88
C GLY A 132 -3.15 2.93 9.46
N PHE A 133 -2.28 3.93 9.24
CA PHE A 133 -1.63 4.20 7.96
C PHE A 133 -0.21 4.75 8.20
N VAL A 134 0.62 4.76 7.16
CA VAL A 134 1.99 5.28 7.19
C VAL A 134 2.13 6.52 6.32
N VAL A 135 3.10 7.38 6.64
CA VAL A 135 3.44 8.56 5.84
C VAL A 135 4.92 8.55 5.44
N SER A 136 5.17 8.86 4.17
CA SER A 136 6.51 9.12 3.63
C SER A 136 6.60 10.54 3.08
N THR A 137 7.65 11.25 3.45
CA THR A 137 7.89 12.67 3.14
C THR A 137 9.25 12.85 2.50
N GLY A 138 9.45 12.17 1.37
CA GLY A 138 10.59 12.40 0.49
C GLY A 138 11.82 11.54 0.75
N GLU A 139 11.71 10.48 1.56
CA GLU A 139 12.83 9.57 1.83
C GLU A 139 13.30 8.83 0.56
N TRP A 140 12.36 8.49 -0.34
CA TRP A 140 12.71 7.90 -1.64
C TRP A 140 13.14 8.96 -2.66
N ARG A 141 12.31 9.99 -2.84
CA ARG A 141 12.57 11.12 -3.70
C ARG A 141 11.99 12.39 -3.08
N PRO A 142 12.74 13.51 -3.04
CA PRO A 142 12.31 14.73 -2.36
C PRO A 142 11.05 15.38 -2.97
N ASP A 143 10.72 15.03 -4.22
CA ASP A 143 9.57 15.53 -4.97
C ASP A 143 8.31 14.65 -4.82
N ILE A 144 8.32 13.63 -3.96
CA ILE A 144 7.19 12.72 -3.77
C ILE A 144 6.90 12.52 -2.28
N PHE A 145 5.74 13.00 -1.85
CA PHE A 145 5.15 12.69 -0.54
C PHE A 145 3.95 11.78 -0.73
N ALA A 146 3.74 10.85 0.20
CA ALA A 146 2.69 9.85 0.08
C ALA A 146 2.21 9.34 1.44
N ALA A 147 0.96 8.89 1.48
CA ALA A 147 0.44 8.07 2.56
C ALA A 147 0.07 6.68 2.03
N GLY A 148 0.15 5.65 2.88
CA GLY A 148 -0.20 4.28 2.49
C GLY A 148 -0.80 3.49 3.64
N ALA A 149 -1.58 2.46 3.31
CA ALA A 149 -2.23 1.60 4.28
C ALA A 149 -2.16 0.12 3.82
N PRO A 150 -1.83 -0.82 4.71
CA PRO A 150 -1.79 -2.24 4.38
C PRO A 150 -3.17 -2.89 4.34
N LEU A 151 -3.31 -3.93 3.53
CA LEU A 151 -4.44 -4.87 3.56
C LEU A 151 -3.88 -6.29 3.63
N VAL A 152 -4.18 -7.00 4.73
CA VAL A 152 -3.87 -8.43 4.88
C VAL A 152 -5.16 -9.20 4.62
N ALA A 153 -5.20 -9.93 3.51
CA ALA A 153 -6.43 -10.62 3.12
C ALA A 153 -6.70 -11.83 4.03
N ALA A 154 -7.91 -11.89 4.59
CA ALA A 154 -8.30 -12.93 5.55
C ALA A 154 -8.37 -14.34 4.92
N ASP A 155 -8.50 -14.43 3.60
CA ASP A 155 -8.48 -15.68 2.84
C ASP A 155 -7.06 -16.26 2.64
N GLY A 156 -6.04 -15.59 3.19
CA GLY A 156 -4.64 -15.98 3.06
C GLY A 156 -4.05 -15.72 1.67
N SER A 157 -4.76 -14.97 0.81
CA SER A 157 -4.28 -14.65 -0.54
C SER A 157 -3.07 -13.71 -0.57
N GLY A 158 -2.77 -13.06 0.55
CA GLY A 158 -1.51 -12.37 0.79
C GLY A 158 -1.67 -10.98 1.38
N THR A 159 -0.54 -10.27 1.38
CA THR A 159 -0.42 -8.89 1.86
C THR A 159 -0.38 -7.94 0.67
N TYR A 160 -1.25 -6.94 0.74
CA TYR A 160 -1.39 -5.86 -0.22
C TYR A 160 -1.16 -4.52 0.50
N ALA A 161 -0.94 -3.47 -0.28
CA ALA A 161 -0.99 -2.12 0.24
C ALA A 161 -1.59 -1.17 -0.79
N PHE A 162 -2.25 -0.14 -0.27
CA PHE A 162 -2.67 1.01 -1.05
C PHE A 162 -1.80 2.20 -0.70
N ASN A 163 -1.51 3.04 -1.68
CA ASN A 163 -0.93 4.35 -1.41
C ASN A 163 -1.49 5.42 -2.33
N CYS A 164 -1.32 6.66 -1.91
CA CYS A 164 -1.57 7.83 -2.73
C CYS A 164 -0.40 8.80 -2.56
N GLY A 165 0.19 9.22 -3.68
CA GLY A 165 1.41 10.03 -3.68
C GLY A 165 1.34 11.19 -4.67
N ALA A 166 1.86 12.34 -4.25
CA ALA A 166 1.90 13.57 -5.03
C ALA A 166 3.09 14.45 -4.62
N PRO A 167 3.39 15.51 -5.39
CA PRO A 167 4.38 16.49 -4.98
C PRO A 167 4.05 17.17 -3.64
N PRO A 168 5.06 17.66 -2.89
CA PRO A 168 4.87 18.27 -1.57
C PRO A 168 3.90 19.47 -1.53
N HIS A 169 3.79 20.21 -2.64
CA HIS A 169 2.85 21.33 -2.74
C HIS A 169 1.39 20.87 -2.84
N HIS A 170 1.14 19.66 -3.34
CA HIS A 170 -0.20 19.06 -3.39
C HIS A 170 -0.51 18.29 -2.10
N PHE A 171 0.48 17.58 -1.56
CA PHE A 171 0.40 16.81 -0.31
C PHE A 171 1.39 17.34 0.74
N PRO A 172 1.11 18.50 1.37
CA PRO A 172 1.86 18.91 2.55
C PRO A 172 1.61 17.91 3.70
N PRO A 173 2.54 17.78 4.68
CA PRO A 173 2.43 16.79 5.76
C PRO A 173 1.09 16.81 6.50
N GLU A 174 0.54 17.99 6.76
CA GLU A 174 -0.77 18.14 7.40
C GLU A 174 -1.88 17.42 6.62
N ARG A 175 -1.90 17.58 5.29
CA ARG A 175 -2.90 16.93 4.43
C ARG A 175 -2.71 15.41 4.39
N LEU A 176 -1.47 14.93 4.46
CA LEU A 176 -1.18 13.50 4.52
C LEU A 176 -1.80 12.85 5.76
N TYR A 177 -1.68 13.47 6.93
CA TYR A 177 -2.23 12.92 8.17
C TYR A 177 -3.74 13.18 8.34
N ASN A 178 -4.25 14.33 7.89
CA ASN A 178 -5.64 14.73 8.14
C ASN A 178 -6.64 14.28 7.05
N GLU A 179 -6.16 13.99 5.83
CA GLU A 179 -7.02 13.68 4.68
C GLU A 179 -6.56 12.41 3.95
N VAL A 180 -5.34 12.40 3.41
CA VAL A 180 -4.87 11.31 2.50
C VAL A 180 -4.77 9.98 3.23
N GLY A 181 -4.10 9.93 4.38
CA GLY A 181 -3.93 8.75 5.21
C GLY A 181 -5.27 8.15 5.69
N PRO A 182 -6.18 8.95 6.27
CA PRO A 182 -7.52 8.51 6.61
C PRO A 182 -8.32 7.93 5.43
N VAL A 183 -8.18 8.50 4.23
CA VAL A 183 -8.80 7.95 3.01
C VAL A 183 -8.18 6.61 2.64
N MET A 184 -6.85 6.44 2.75
CA MET A 184 -6.18 5.15 2.51
C MET A 184 -6.61 4.07 3.51
N ALA A 185 -6.70 4.39 4.80
CA ALA A 185 -7.20 3.46 5.81
C ALA A 185 -8.68 3.08 5.56
N SER A 186 -9.50 4.04 5.16
CA SER A 186 -10.90 3.79 4.80
C SER A 186 -11.03 2.94 3.53
N LEU A 187 -10.16 3.15 2.54
CA LEU A 187 -10.08 2.36 1.31
C LEU A 187 -9.77 0.90 1.62
N VAL A 188 -8.76 0.65 2.46
CA VAL A 188 -8.45 -0.71 2.92
C VAL A 188 -9.67 -1.38 3.55
N ARG A 189 -10.37 -0.68 4.45
CA ARG A 189 -11.55 -1.24 5.14
C ARG A 189 -12.66 -1.64 4.17
N VAL A 190 -13.02 -0.78 3.22
CA VAL A 190 -14.10 -1.11 2.27
C VAL A 190 -13.72 -2.20 1.29
N VAL A 191 -12.44 -2.25 0.88
CA VAL A 191 -11.95 -3.33 0.01
C VAL A 191 -11.90 -4.65 0.77
N ASP A 192 -11.44 -4.66 2.02
CA ASP A 192 -11.44 -5.87 2.86
C ASP A 192 -12.87 -6.38 3.12
N ASP A 193 -13.82 -5.48 3.41
CA ASP A 193 -15.22 -5.86 3.55
C ASP A 193 -15.78 -6.50 2.28
N ALA A 194 -15.50 -5.89 1.12
CA ALA A 194 -15.93 -6.39 -0.18
C ALA A 194 -15.30 -7.76 -0.52
N LEU A 195 -14.02 -7.96 -0.23
CA LEU A 195 -13.33 -9.25 -0.42
C LEU A 195 -13.93 -10.37 0.43
N ASN A 196 -14.37 -10.04 1.65
CA ASN A 196 -14.97 -11.00 2.58
C ASN A 196 -16.48 -11.22 2.36
N GLY A 197 -17.05 -10.67 1.28
CA GLY A 197 -18.48 -10.78 1.00
C GLY A 197 -19.38 -10.04 2.00
N ARG A 198 -18.80 -9.18 2.86
CA ARG A 198 -19.56 -8.22 3.67
C ARG A 198 -20.04 -7.12 2.73
N ARG A 199 -21.32 -6.76 2.78
CA ARG A 199 -21.84 -5.70 1.90
C ARG A 199 -21.00 -4.43 2.12
N PRO A 200 -20.38 -3.86 1.08
CA PRO A 200 -19.74 -2.56 1.21
C PRO A 200 -20.79 -1.56 1.71
N HIS A 201 -20.36 -0.64 2.56
CA HIS A 201 -21.20 0.50 2.96
C HIS A 201 -21.75 1.17 1.69
N ARG A 202 -23.03 1.54 1.73
CA ARG A 202 -23.82 1.99 0.58
C ARG A 202 -23.17 3.26 -0.04
N PRO A 203 -23.09 3.41 -1.37
CA PRO A 203 -22.36 4.53 -2.01
C PRO A 203 -22.93 5.94 -1.72
N ASP A 204 -24.06 6.03 -1.03
CA ASP A 204 -24.72 7.24 -0.53
C ASP A 204 -24.28 7.68 0.89
N GLU A 205 -23.44 6.91 1.58
CA GLU A 205 -22.75 7.31 2.82
C GLU A 205 -21.23 7.33 2.55
N THR A 206 -20.60 8.51 2.63
CA THR A 206 -19.22 8.74 2.15
C THR A 206 -18.21 7.84 2.87
N TRP A 207 -17.86 6.70 2.25
CA TRP A 207 -16.96 5.70 2.83
C TRP A 207 -15.58 6.23 3.19
N MET A 208 -15.19 7.36 2.58
CA MET A 208 -13.96 8.11 2.82
C MET A 208 -13.95 8.88 4.15
N SER A 209 -15.08 8.94 4.86
CA SER A 209 -15.14 9.59 6.18
C SER A 209 -14.36 8.76 7.19
N PRO A 210 -13.40 9.35 7.93
CA PRO A 210 -12.71 8.63 8.99
C PRO A 210 -13.71 8.11 10.02
N SER A 211 -13.60 6.84 10.41
CA SER A 211 -14.21 6.38 11.66
C SER A 211 -13.64 7.27 12.78
N LYS A 212 -14.50 7.68 13.74
CA LYS A 212 -14.21 8.68 14.79
C LYS A 212 -13.10 8.28 15.80
N THR A 213 -12.13 7.46 15.42
CA THR A 213 -11.08 6.90 16.27
C THR A 213 -9.67 7.42 15.98
N GLY A 214 -9.47 8.31 14.99
CA GLY A 214 -8.14 8.86 14.67
C GLY A 214 -7.81 10.14 15.47
N GLY A 215 -6.76 10.09 16.29
CA GLY A 215 -6.22 11.26 16.97
C GLY A 215 -5.74 12.33 15.99
N THR A 216 -6.04 13.60 16.27
CA THR A 216 -5.58 14.73 15.46
C THR A 216 -4.05 14.83 15.50
N TYR A 217 -3.41 14.93 14.34
CA TYR A 217 -1.98 15.17 14.25
C TYR A 217 -1.62 16.50 14.92
N ASN A 218 -0.91 16.45 16.05
CA ASN A 218 -0.27 17.61 16.66
C ASN A 218 1.20 17.62 16.26
N ARG A 219 1.61 18.66 15.54
CA ARG A 219 2.99 18.89 15.07
C ARG A 219 4.00 18.73 16.21
N PRO A 220 5.05 17.90 16.09
CA PRO A 220 6.19 18.01 16.99
C PRO A 220 6.96 19.29 16.65
N GLU A 221 7.17 20.15 17.65
CA GLU A 221 7.95 21.38 17.52
C GLU A 221 9.36 21.05 17.04
N HIS A 222 9.77 21.63 15.91
CA HIS A 222 11.11 21.43 15.36
C HIS A 222 12.15 22.07 16.27
N GLY A 223 12.95 21.23 16.94
CA GLY A 223 14.23 21.63 17.51
C GLY A 223 15.25 21.86 16.39
N GLY A 224 15.51 23.13 16.06
CA GLY A 224 16.71 23.56 15.33
C GLY A 224 17.94 23.51 16.24
N PRO A 225 19.13 23.48 15.63
CA PRO A 225 19.91 24.73 15.54
C PRO A 225 20.16 25.20 14.10
#